data_AF-A0A6I5N9M3-F1
#
_entry.id   AF-A0A6I5N9M3-F1
#
_cell.length_a   1.000
_cell.length_b   1.000
_cell.length_c   1.000
_cell.angle_alpha   90.00
_cell.angle_beta   90.00
_cell.angle_gamma   90.00
#
_symmetry.space_group_name_H-M   'P 1'
#
loop_
_entity.id
_entity.type
_entity.pdbx_description
1 polymer ?
#
loop_
_entity_poly.entity_id
_entity_poly.type
_entity_poly.pdbx_seq_one_letter_code
_entity_poly.pdbx_strand_id
1 'polypeptide(L)' 'MGARLRVFLSAAEDRTLFELRRATTVPQRVKDRAEVIRL' A
#
# COMPACT_ATOMS: atom_id res chain seq x y z
N MET A 1 21.88 -1.72 3.63
CA MET A 1 20.86 -0.65 3.63
C MET A 1 20.15 -0.69 2.29
N GLY A 2 18.98 -1.36 2.23
CA GLY A 2 18.25 -1.57 0.97
C GLY A 2 17.68 -0.26 0.45
N ALA A 3 17.84 0.01 -0.85
CA ALA A 3 17.27 1.19 -1.48
C ALA A 3 15.74 1.15 -1.34
N ARG A 4 15.15 2.15 -0.67
CA ARG A 4 13.71 2.38 -0.72
C ARG A 4 13.37 2.78 -2.15
N LEU A 5 12.71 1.88 -2.89
CA LEU A 5 12.16 2.21 -4.19
C LEU A 5 11.08 3.26 -3.98
N ARG A 6 11.31 4.47 -4.47
CA ARG A 6 10.30 5.53 -4.44
C ARG A 6 9.32 5.27 -5.57
N VAL A 7 8.19 4.68 -5.25
CA VAL A 7 7.10 4.42 -6.20
C VAL A 7 6.23 5.67 -6.28
N PHE A 8 6.06 6.21 -7.47
CA PHE A 8 5.10 7.29 -7.71
C PHE A 8 3.75 6.67 -8.01
N LEU A 9 2.83 6.79 -7.08
CA LEU A 9 1.45 6.32 -7.24
C LEU A 9 0.62 7.39 -7.93
N SER A 10 -0.23 6.99 -8.87
CA SER A 10 -1.34 7.80 -9.32
C SER A 10 -2.37 7.97 -8.19
N ALA A 11 -3.23 9.00 -8.31
CA ALA A 11 -4.28 9.24 -7.32
C ALA A 11 -5.26 8.05 -7.16
N ALA A 12 -5.49 7.30 -8.23
CA ALA A 12 -6.33 6.10 -8.19
C ALA A 12 -5.65 4.97 -7.40
N GLU A 13 -4.36 4.75 -7.62
CA GLU A 13 -3.59 3.72 -6.90
C GLU A 13 -3.46 4.04 -5.41
N ASP A 14 -3.22 5.31 -5.03
CA ASP A 14 -3.20 5.71 -3.61
C ASP A 14 -4.55 5.44 -2.92
N ARG A 15 -5.65 5.75 -3.62
CA ARG A 15 -7.00 5.47 -3.13
C ARG A 15 -7.23 3.97 -2.95
N THR A 16 -6.82 3.14 -3.91
CA THR A 16 -6.94 1.68 -3.80
C THR A 16 -6.13 1.14 -2.62
N LEU A 17 -4.88 1.59 -2.43
CA LEU A 17 -4.07 1.15 -1.29
C LEU A 17 -4.67 1.61 0.05
N PHE A 18 -5.26 2.80 0.09
CA PHE A 18 -5.98 3.28 1.26
C PHE A 18 -7.23 2.45 1.57
N GLU A 19 -7.99 2.05 0.54
CA GLU A 19 -9.17 1.18 0.68
C GLU A 19 -8.75 -0.23 1.16
N LEU A 20 -7.64 -0.77 0.63
CA LEU A 20 -7.08 -2.07 1.05
C LEU A 20 -6.68 -2.08 2.52
N ARG A 21 -6.15 -0.96 3.06
CA ARG A 21 -5.86 -0.83 4.49
C ARG A 21 -7.11 -0.99 5.35
N ARG A 22 -8.26 -0.49 4.89
CA ARG A 22 -9.53 -0.51 5.62
C ARG A 22 -10.35 -1.77 5.40
N ALA A 23 -10.09 -2.51 4.32
CA ALA A 23 -10.83 -3.70 3.98
C ALA A 23 -10.67 -4.78 5.07
N THR A 24 -11.79 -5.30 5.57
CA THR A 24 -11.83 -6.35 6.62
C THR A 24 -11.68 -7.75 6.04
N THR A 25 -11.85 -7.90 4.72
CA THR A 25 -11.84 -9.17 4.00
C THR A 25 -10.47 -9.56 3.45
N VAL A 26 -9.48 -8.66 3.47
CA VAL A 26 -8.12 -8.93 3.00
C VAL A 26 -7.19 -9.34 4.14
N PRO A 27 -6.31 -10.34 3.91
CA PRO A 27 -5.32 -10.76 4.90
C PRO A 27 -4.39 -9.63 5.33
N GLN A 28 -3.94 -9.67 6.59
CA GLN A 28 -3.06 -8.64 7.18
C GLN A 28 -1.78 -8.41 6.37
N ARG A 29 -1.16 -9.48 5.84
CA ARG A 29 0.04 -9.41 4.99
C ARG A 29 -0.13 -8.51 3.76
N VAL A 30 -1.35 -8.42 3.21
CA VAL A 30 -1.65 -7.56 2.07
C VAL A 30 -1.71 -6.09 2.49
N LYS A 31 -2.28 -5.81 3.67
CA LYS A 31 -2.34 -4.48 4.27
C LYS A 31 -0.95 -3.95 4.58
N ASP A 32 -0.11 -4.80 5.17
CA ASP A 32 1.26 -4.43 5.54
C ASP A 32 2.09 -4.07 4.29
N ARG A 33 1.89 -4.82 3.19
CA ARG A 33 2.54 -4.50 1.90
C ARG A 33 2.02 -3.20 1.30
N ALA A 34 0.71 -2.96 1.35
CA ALA A 34 0.11 -1.72 0.86
C ALA A 34 0.64 -0.50 1.63
N GLU A 35 0.86 -0.63 2.93
CA GLU A 35 1.43 0.42 3.77
C GLU A 35 2.90 0.70 3.41
N VAL A 36 3.70 -0.34 3.16
CA VAL A 36 5.09 -0.18 2.70
C VAL A 36 5.19 0.51 1.34
N ILE A 37 4.23 0.29 0.44
CA ILE A 37 4.21 0.93 -0.89
C ILE A 37 3.84 2.43 -0.80
N ARG A 38 3.09 2.85 0.23
CA ARG A 38 2.65 4.24 0.43
C ARG A 38 3.69 5.11 1.17
N LEU A 39 4.72 4.51 1.77
CA LEU A 39 5.81 5.18 2.52
C LEU A 39 7.02 5.50 1.62
#